data_AF-A0A3D3DMU9-F1
#
_entry.id   AF-A0A3D3DMU9-F1
#
_cell.length_a   1.000
_cell.length_b   1.000
_cell.length_c   1.000
_cell.angle_alpha   90.00
_cell.angle_beta   90.00
_cell.angle_gamma   90.00
#
_symmetry.space_group_name_H-M   'P 1'
#
loop_
_entity.id
_entity.type
_entity.pdbx_description
1 polymer ?
#
loop_
_entity_poly.entity_id
_entity_poly.type
_entity_poly.pdbx_seq_one_letter_code
_entity_poly.pdbx_strand_id
1 'polypeptide(L)'
;TDGVVGDLAALVTSMCVAISLVLMREYRDISMVPALAWSSGLACLAALPFAFPASLSGTAFLLMLVLGLIVLPASLTMIGLAPRYLPAPEVSLILRLEALLAPLWVWLVLGEVPSRQTLIGGGIILATLICLSLYTIRMQRGRTA
;
A
#
# COMPACT_ATOMS: atom_id res chain seq x y z
N THR A 1 -28.55 -2.73 8.71
CA THR A 1 -27.81 -3.10 9.93
C THR A 1 -26.48 -3.76 9.63
N ASP A 2 -26.26 -4.27 8.42
CA ASP A 2 -25.03 -5.00 8.05
C ASP A 2 -23.77 -4.13 7.86
N GLY A 3 -23.94 -2.81 7.67
CA GLY A 3 -22.82 -1.87 7.54
C GLY A 3 -22.03 -1.63 8.82
N VAL A 4 -22.67 -1.73 9.99
CA VAL A 4 -22.06 -1.34 11.28
C VAL A 4 -20.89 -2.27 11.65
N VAL A 5 -20.98 -3.55 11.30
CA VAL A 5 -19.89 -4.52 11.53
C VAL A 5 -18.70 -4.19 10.62
N GLY A 6 -18.96 -3.81 9.38
CA GLY A 6 -17.93 -3.36 8.44
C GLY A 6 -17.27 -2.06 8.89
N ASP A 7 -18.07 -1.09 9.35
CA ASP A 7 -17.57 0.19 9.87
C ASP A 7 -16.70 -0.01 11.12
N LEU A 8 -17.12 -0.87 12.05
CA LEU A 8 -16.33 -1.26 13.22
C LEU A 8 -15.03 -1.96 12.82
N ALA A 9 -15.09 -2.90 11.87
CA ALA A 9 -13.89 -3.59 11.38
C ALA A 9 -12.92 -2.59 10.72
N ALA A 10 -13.40 -1.67 9.90
CA ALA A 10 -12.60 -0.62 9.29
C ALA A 10 -11.95 0.29 10.34
N LEU A 11 -12.68 0.63 11.40
CA LEU A 11 -12.17 1.45 12.50
C LEU A 11 -11.06 0.72 13.27
N VAL A 12 -11.25 -0.56 13.57
CA VAL A 12 -10.23 -1.42 14.19
C VAL A 12 -8.98 -1.52 13.29
N THR A 13 -9.15 -1.77 11.99
CA THR A 13 -8.03 -1.82 11.04
C THR A 13 -7.28 -0.50 11.00
N SER A 14 -7.99 0.63 10.92
CA SER A 14 -7.36 1.96 10.91
C SER A 14 -6.58 2.24 12.20
N MET A 15 -7.10 1.84 13.36
CA MET A 15 -6.39 1.96 14.64
C MET A 15 -5.13 1.10 14.68
N CYS A 16 -5.21 -0.16 14.24
CA CYS A 16 -4.05 -1.04 14.14
C CYS A 16 -2.97 -0.43 13.25
N VAL A 17 -3.33 0.07 12.07
CA VAL A 17 -2.39 0.72 11.14
C VAL A 17 -1.75 1.97 11.79
N ALA A 18 -2.55 2.80 12.47
CA ALA A 18 -2.03 3.98 13.16
C ALA A 18 -1.02 3.61 14.25
N ILE A 19 -1.32 2.60 15.07
CA ILE A 19 -0.41 2.09 16.11
C ILE A 19 0.86 1.54 15.48
N SER A 20 0.75 0.73 14.41
CA SER A 20 1.91 0.20 13.69
C SER A 20 2.82 1.32 13.19
N LEU A 21 2.26 2.38 12.60
CA LEU A 21 3.05 3.53 12.11
C LEU A 21 3.74 4.30 13.24
N VAL A 22 3.10 4.46 14.39
CA VAL A 22 3.70 5.10 15.57
C VAL A 22 4.86 4.26 16.10
N LEU A 23 4.67 2.95 16.27
CA LEU A 23 5.71 2.03 16.74
C LEU A 23 6.90 1.97 15.77
N MET A 24 6.64 1.91 14.46
CA MET A 24 7.68 1.96 13.43
C MET A 24 8.51 3.24 13.48
N ARG A 25 7.89 4.35 13.90
CA ARG A 25 8.52 5.67 13.95
C ARG A 25 9.35 5.86 15.23
N GLU A 26 8.88 5.31 16.34
CA GLU A 26 9.57 5.31 17.64
C GLU A 26 10.80 4.38 17.62
N TYR A 27 10.65 3.16 17.09
CA TYR A 27 11.70 2.13 17.09
C TYR A 27 12.44 2.01 15.75
N ARG A 28 13.04 3.11 15.27
CA ARG A 28 13.74 3.16 13.97
C ARG A 28 14.98 2.26 13.88
N ASP A 29 15.61 1.99 15.03
CA ASP A 29 16.85 1.21 15.13
C ASP A 29 16.64 -0.30 15.04
N ILE A 30 15.41 -0.78 15.23
CA ILE A 30 15.09 -2.20 15.07
C ILE A 30 14.98 -2.52 13.58
N SER A 31 15.57 -3.64 13.15
CA SER A 31 15.36 -4.11 11.78
C SER A 31 13.89 -4.45 11.57
N MET A 32 13.24 -3.77 10.62
CA MET A 32 11.83 -3.99 10.28
C MET A 32 11.59 -5.38 9.68
N VAL A 33 12.62 -5.97 9.08
CA VAL A 33 12.55 -7.23 8.33
C VAL A 33 12.14 -8.43 9.22
N PRO A 34 12.76 -8.67 10.40
CA PRO A 34 12.28 -9.68 11.35
C PRO A 34 10.84 -9.46 11.84
N ALA A 35 10.45 -8.21 12.09
CA ALA A 35 9.10 -7.88 12.56
C ALA A 35 8.05 -8.18 11.47
N LEU A 36 8.36 -7.84 10.21
CA LEU A 36 7.53 -8.19 9.05
C LEU A 36 7.38 -9.70 8.89
N ALA A 37 8.46 -10.47 9.05
CA ALA A 37 8.44 -11.93 8.99
C ALA A 37 7.52 -12.54 10.07
N TRP A 38 7.64 -12.10 11.32
CA TRP A 38 6.77 -12.53 12.41
C TRP A 38 5.31 -12.17 12.18
N SER A 39 5.04 -10.95 11.73
CA SER A 39 3.66 -10.52 11.44
C SER A 39 3.03 -11.33 10.31
N SER A 40 3.80 -11.68 9.28
CA SER A 40 3.35 -12.51 8.16
C SER A 40 3.06 -13.95 8.61
N GLY A 41 3.90 -14.51 9.48
CA GLY A 41 3.68 -15.82 10.09
C GLY A 41 2.41 -15.87 10.96
N LEU A 42 2.22 -14.87 11.81
CA LEU A 42 1.00 -14.73 12.62
C LEU A 42 -0.25 -14.54 11.76
N ALA A 43 -0.18 -13.73 10.71
CA ALA A 43 -1.28 -13.53 9.77
C ALA A 43 -1.64 -14.83 9.04
N CYS A 44 -0.63 -15.61 8.62
CA CYS A 44 -0.85 -16.93 8.03
C CYS A 44 -1.57 -17.88 9.01
N LEU A 45 -1.13 -17.92 10.27
CA LEU A 45 -1.72 -18.76 11.31
C LEU A 45 -3.18 -18.36 11.61
N ALA A 46 -3.46 -17.05 11.66
CA ALA A 46 -4.78 -16.51 11.89
C ALA A 46 -5.73 -16.72 10.69
N ALA A 47 -5.20 -16.74 9.47
CA ALA A 47 -5.96 -16.97 8.24
C ALA A 47 -6.24 -18.46 7.97
N LEU A 48 -5.43 -19.37 8.52
CA LEU A 48 -5.55 -20.82 8.35
C LEU A 48 -6.97 -21.39 8.57
N PRO A 49 -7.72 -21.03 9.64
CA PRO A 49 -9.07 -21.55 9.87
C PRO A 49 -10.12 -20.99 8.88
N PHE A 50 -9.81 -19.90 8.18
CA PHE A 50 -10.68 -19.27 7.19
C PHE A 50 -10.30 -19.65 5.75
N ALA A 51 -9.22 -20.41 5.57
CA ALA A 51 -8.73 -20.82 4.27
C ALA A 51 -9.57 -22.00 3.74
N PHE A 52 -10.46 -21.74 2.78
CA PHE A 52 -11.18 -22.77 2.02
C PHE A 52 -10.58 -22.91 0.61
N PRO A 53 -9.49 -23.68 0.43
CA PRO A 53 -8.80 -23.80 -0.85
C PRO A 53 -9.56 -24.62 -1.91
N ALA A 54 -10.67 -25.27 -1.55
CA ALA A 54 -11.34 -26.29 -2.38
C ALA A 54 -12.07 -25.74 -3.63
N SER A 55 -12.15 -24.42 -3.82
CA SER A 55 -12.87 -23.79 -4.94
C SER A 55 -11.97 -23.11 -5.98
N LEU A 56 -10.66 -23.12 -5.80
CA LEU A 56 -9.72 -22.42 -6.68
C LEU A 56 -9.26 -23.32 -7.85
N SER A 57 -9.31 -22.80 -9.07
CA SER A 57 -8.68 -23.46 -10.24
C SER A 57 -7.16 -23.51 -10.07
N GLY A 58 -6.49 -24.52 -10.63
CA GLY A 58 -5.05 -24.73 -10.44
C GLY A 58 -4.18 -23.51 -10.82
N THR A 59 -4.56 -22.77 -11.86
CA THR A 59 -3.88 -21.52 -12.25
C THR A 59 -4.11 -20.39 -11.26
N ALA A 60 -5.33 -20.22 -10.75
CA ALA A 60 -5.64 -19.20 -9.74
C ALA A 60 -4.91 -19.47 -8.43
N PHE A 61 -4.80 -20.75 -8.05
CA PHE A 61 -4.03 -21.17 -6.88
C PHE A 61 -2.53 -20.83 -7.04
N LEU A 62 -1.94 -21.09 -8.21
CA LEU A 62 -0.54 -20.76 -8.48
C LEU A 62 -0.29 -19.24 -8.45
N LEU A 63 -1.18 -18.44 -9.04
CA LEU A 63 -1.09 -16.98 -8.99
C LEU A 63 -1.22 -16.45 -7.56
N MET A 64 -2.12 -17.01 -6.75
CA MET A 64 -2.22 -16.65 -5.32
C MET A 64 -0.98 -17.01 -4.52
N LEU A 65 -0.36 -18.16 -4.79
CA LEU A 65 0.90 -18.54 -4.15
C LEU A 65 2.04 -17.58 -4.51
N VAL A 66 2.17 -17.23 -5.79
CA VAL A 66 3.18 -16.25 -6.23
C VAL A 66 2.93 -14.88 -5.60
N LEU A 67 1.68 -14.42 -5.58
CA LEU A 67 1.31 -13.17 -4.94
C LEU A 67 1.66 -13.16 -3.44
N GLY A 68 1.23 -14.19 -2.71
CA GLY A 68 1.38 -14.27 -1.26
C GLY A 68 2.81 -14.53 -0.78
N LEU A 69 3.55 -15.39 -1.48
CA LEU A 69 4.86 -15.88 -1.03
C LEU A 69 6.04 -15.11 -1.63
N ILE A 70 5.85 -14.44 -2.78
CA ILE A 70 6.92 -13.73 -3.48
C ILE A 70 6.62 -12.24 -3.51
N VAL A 71 5.49 -11.84 -4.10
CA VAL A 71 5.20 -10.42 -4.38
C VAL A 71 4.99 -9.62 -3.09
N LEU A 72 4.12 -10.09 -2.18
CA LEU A 72 3.83 -9.40 -0.92
C LEU A 72 5.07 -9.24 -0.02
N PRO A 73 5.83 -10.30 0.33
CA PRO A 73 6.99 -10.15 1.20
C PRO A 73 8.10 -9.31 0.56
N ALA A 74 8.32 -9.42 -0.75
CA ALA A 74 9.27 -8.56 -1.45
C ALA A 74 8.84 -7.08 -1.39
N SER A 75 7.56 -6.79 -1.65
CA SER A 75 7.02 -5.43 -1.64
C SER A 75 7.08 -4.82 -0.24
N LEU A 76 6.61 -5.53 0.79
CA LEU A 76 6.59 -5.06 2.17
C LEU A 76 8.00 -4.83 2.74
N THR A 77 8.96 -5.67 2.38
CA THR A 77 10.36 -5.46 2.79
C THR A 77 10.97 -4.24 2.10
N MET A 78 10.74 -4.04 0.79
CA MET A 78 11.18 -2.83 0.09
C MET A 78 10.55 -1.56 0.68
N ILE A 79 9.23 -1.56 0.94
CA ILE A 79 8.54 -0.42 1.55
C ILE A 79 9.03 -0.15 2.97
N GLY A 80 9.25 -1.20 3.77
CA GLY A 80 9.80 -1.08 5.13
C GLY A 80 11.24 -0.55 5.15
N LEU A 81 12.02 -0.81 4.10
CA LEU A 81 13.38 -0.31 3.93
C LEU A 81 13.44 1.11 3.33
N ALA A 82 12.45 1.52 2.53
CA ALA A 82 12.44 2.79 1.80
C ALA A 82 12.70 4.05 2.68
N PRO A 83 12.15 4.19 3.91
CA PRO A 83 12.41 5.34 4.77
C PRO A 83 13.87 5.49 5.22
N ARG A 84 14.69 4.43 5.09
CA ARG A 84 16.13 4.48 5.41
C ARG A 84 16.96 5.06 4.26
N TYR A 85 16.46 5.02 3.03
CA TYR A 85 17.20 5.42 1.83
C TYR A 85 16.70 6.75 1.24
N LEU A 86 15.43 7.09 1.45
CA LEU A 86 14.81 8.30 0.91
C LEU A 86 14.27 9.19 2.04
N PRO A 87 14.42 10.52 1.94
CA PRO A 87 13.81 11.44 2.89
C PRO A 87 12.28 11.30 2.87
N ALA A 88 11.64 11.45 4.04
CA ALA A 88 10.20 11.23 4.22
C ALA A 88 9.27 11.90 3.18
N PRO A 89 9.55 13.12 2.68
CA PRO A 89 8.75 13.74 1.62
C PRO A 89 8.75 12.96 0.30
N GLU A 90 9.88 12.37 -0.09
CA GLU A 90 10.02 11.63 -1.36
C GLU A 90 9.28 10.30 -1.31
N VAL A 91 9.38 9.56 -0.20
CA VAL A 91 8.63 8.31 0.01
C VAL A 91 7.11 8.55 -0.10
N SER A 92 6.63 9.66 0.48
CA SER A 92 5.21 10.02 0.43
C SER A 92 4.74 10.44 -0.97
N LEU A 93 5.63 10.97 -1.81
CA LEU A 93 5.32 11.25 -3.21
C LEU A 93 5.27 9.96 -4.03
N ILE A 94 6.20 9.03 -3.82
CA ILE A 94 6.24 7.72 -4.50
C ILE A 94 4.98 6.91 -4.19
N LEU A 95 4.60 6.79 -2.92
CA LEU A 95 3.38 6.06 -2.51
C LEU A 95 2.10 6.66 -3.11
N ARG A 96 2.05 7.98 -3.32
CA ARG A 96 0.92 8.61 -4.03
C ARG A 96 0.95 8.37 -5.53
N LEU A 97 2.14 8.32 -6.13
CA LEU A 97 2.31 8.03 -7.54
C LEU A 97 1.92 6.59 -7.87
N GLU A 98 2.26 5.62 -7.01
CA GLU A 98 1.93 4.20 -7.21
C GLU A 98 0.42 3.97 -7.33
N ALA A 99 -0.38 4.68 -6.52
CA ALA A 99 -1.84 4.58 -6.55
C ALA A 99 -2.43 5.02 -7.89
N LEU A 100 -1.75 5.92 -8.60
CA LEU A 100 -2.09 6.32 -9.96
C LEU A 100 -1.59 5.31 -11.00
N LEU A 101 -0.41 4.76 -10.77
CA LEU A 101 0.23 3.80 -11.67
C LEU A 101 -0.55 2.47 -11.72
N ALA A 102 -1.12 2.01 -10.61
CA ALA A 102 -1.88 0.76 -10.53
C ALA A 102 -3.00 0.65 -11.60
N PRO A 103 -3.96 1.59 -11.72
CA PRO A 103 -4.98 1.53 -12.77
C PRO A 103 -4.41 1.72 -14.18
N LEU A 104 -3.31 2.48 -14.34
CA LEU A 104 -2.63 2.62 -15.63
C LEU A 104 -2.01 1.30 -16.09
N TRP A 105 -1.37 0.55 -15.19
CA TRP A 105 -0.81 -0.77 -15.48
C TRP A 105 -1.89 -1.78 -15.86
N VAL A 106 -3.02 -1.78 -15.14
CA VAL A 106 -4.16 -2.66 -15.46
C VAL A 106 -4.70 -2.36 -16.86
N TRP A 107 -4.91 -1.09 -17.18
CA TRP A 107 -5.38 -0.69 -18.50
C TRP A 107 -4.40 -1.10 -19.61
N LEU A 108 -3.10 -0.92 -19.39
CA LEU A 108 -2.06 -1.20 -20.40
C LEU A 108 -1.83 -2.70 -20.61
N VAL A 109 -1.88 -3.50 -19.55
CA VAL A 109 -1.55 -4.93 -19.59
C VAL A 109 -2.78 -5.82 -19.82
N LEU A 110 -3.90 -5.51 -19.17
CA LEU A 110 -5.14 -6.30 -19.28
C LEU A 110 -6.12 -5.74 -20.31
N GLY A 111 -5.90 -4.53 -20.82
CA GLY A 111 -6.77 -3.90 -21.81
C GLY A 111 -8.15 -3.53 -21.27
N GLU A 112 -8.38 -3.63 -19.96
CA GLU A 112 -9.64 -3.26 -19.32
C GLU A 112 -9.82 -1.76 -19.41
N VAL A 113 -10.76 -1.31 -20.25
CA VAL A 113 -11.07 0.11 -20.41
C VAL A 113 -11.52 0.67 -19.06
N PRO A 114 -10.76 1.60 -18.45
CA PRO A 114 -11.10 2.13 -17.14
C PRO A 114 -12.46 2.81 -17.19
N SER A 115 -13.28 2.55 -16.17
CA SER A 115 -14.59 3.19 -16.05
C SER A 115 -14.46 4.71 -16.03
N ARG A 116 -15.52 5.45 -16.40
CA ARG A 116 -15.52 6.92 -16.30
C ARG A 116 -15.18 7.41 -14.89
N GLN A 117 -15.57 6.67 -13.86
CA GLN A 117 -15.26 6.99 -12.47
C GLN A 117 -13.76 6.85 -12.18
N THR A 118 -13.10 5.82 -12.70
CA THR A 118 -11.64 5.62 -12.58
C THR A 118 -10.87 6.75 -13.26
N LEU A 119 -11.32 7.21 -14.43
CA LEU A 119 -10.70 8.33 -15.15
C LEU A 119 -10.85 9.65 -14.39
N ILE A 120 -12.04 9.94 -13.86
CA ILE A 120 -12.28 11.15 -13.06
C ILE A 120 -11.44 11.11 -11.78
N GLY A 121 -11.43 9.98 -11.06
CA GLY A 121 -10.62 9.79 -9.86
C GLY A 121 -9.13 9.95 -10.14
N GLY A 122 -8.62 9.33 -11.21
CA GLY A 122 -7.23 9.48 -11.65
C GLY A 122 -6.87 10.93 -12.00
N GLY A 123 -7.77 11.65 -12.68
CA GLY A 123 -7.60 13.07 -12.99
C GLY A 123 -7.49 13.96 -11.75
N ILE A 124 -8.33 13.72 -10.73
CA ILE A 124 -8.29 14.45 -9.45
C ILE A 124 -6.97 14.20 -8.71
N ILE A 125 -6.50 12.94 -8.67
CA ILE A 125 -5.23 12.58 -8.03
C ILE A 125 -4.06 13.27 -8.75
N LEU A 126 -4.03 13.23 -10.09
CA LEU A 126 -3.03 13.91 -10.91
C LEU A 126 -3.01 15.42 -10.65
N ALA A 127 -4.17 16.08 -10.67
CA ALA A 127 -4.29 17.51 -10.40
C ALA A 127 -3.76 17.86 -9.00
N THR A 128 -4.10 17.04 -7.99
CA THR A 128 -3.62 17.21 -6.61
C THR A 128 -2.10 17.09 -6.52
N LEU A 129 -1.51 16.10 -7.19
CA LEU A 129 -0.06 15.89 -7.24
C LEU A 129 0.67 17.05 -7.93
N ILE A 130 0.14 17.55 -9.04
CA ILE A 130 0.71 18.71 -9.74
C ILE A 130 0.67 19.95 -8.84
N CYS A 131 -0.48 20.25 -8.24
CA CYS A 131 -0.61 21.37 -7.31
C CYS A 131 0.34 21.27 -6.11
N LEU A 132 0.43 20.08 -5.50
CA LEU A 132 1.32 19.82 -4.37
C LEU A 132 2.79 19.98 -4.77
N SER A 133 3.19 19.45 -5.92
CA SER A 133 4.57 19.55 -6.43
C SER A 133 4.94 20.99 -6.72
N LEU A 134 4.06 21.75 -7.38
CA LEU A 134 4.25 23.19 -7.65
C LEU A 134 4.33 24.00 -6.35
N TYR A 135 3.48 23.72 -5.37
CA TYR A 135 3.54 24.37 -4.05
C TYR A 135 4.85 24.07 -3.33
N THR A 136 5.30 22.81 -3.35
CA THR A 136 6.56 22.37 -2.73
C THR A 136 7.77 23.07 -3.36
N ILE A 137 7.82 23.16 -4.70
CA ILE A 137 8.89 23.87 -5.43
C ILE A 137 8.91 25.36 -5.07
N ARG A 138 7.74 26.00 -4.95
CA ARG A 138 7.63 27.41 -4.56
C ARG A 138 8.10 27.65 -3.12
N MET A 139 7.77 26.74 -2.20
CA MET A 139 8.20 26.82 -0.79
C MET A 139 9.71 26.60 -0.62
N GLN A 140 10.32 25.72 -1.42
CA GLN A 140 11.78 25.50 -1.38
C GLN A 140 12.56 26.71 -1.91
N ARG A 141 12.04 27.43 -2.93
CA ARG A 141 12.65 28.66 -3.44
C ARG A 141 12.69 29.82 -2.44
N GLY A 142 11.78 29.86 -1.46
CA GLY A 142 11.75 30.92 -0.43
C GLY A 142 12.68 30.67 0.76
N ARG A 143 13.40 29.54 0.80
CA ARG A 143 14.24 29.11 1.93
C ARG A 143 15.74 29.09 1.59
N THR A 144 16.07 29.34 0.33
CA THR A 144 17.43 29.47 -0.23
C THR A 144 17.76 30.91 -0.69
N ALA A 145 16.88 31.87 -0.41
CA ALA A 145 17.10 33.32 -0.58
C ALA A 145 17.08 34.00 0.79
#